data_AF-A0AAV3EIC5-F1
#
_entry.id   AF-A0AAV3EIC5-F1
#
_cell.length_a   1.000
_cell.length_b   1.000
_cell.length_c   1.000
_cell.angle_alpha   90.00
_cell.angle_beta   90.00
_cell.angle_gamma   90.00
#
_symmetry.space_group_name_H-M   'P 1'
#
loop_
_entity.id
_entity.type
_entity.pdbx_description
1 polymer ?
#
loop_
_entity_poly.entity_id
_entity_poly.type
_entity_poly.pdbx_seq_one_letter_code
_entity_poly.pdbx_strand_id
1 'polypeptide(L)'
;MGFLGLAISALLNNTLIQLKDELVDFGVDNWEKFETGFNKSFTSYFEGSFKRVKNIPFVLSGTNNIDLLSIFQPTYLKSEISHVRCYTADLDNILQESDNAWIYGYGGIGKSTMLKYFFLKEIEKATSNNNQRIPIYIELRKYNFDSKKRREFLNFIYEEAKVLGFDLEFKYFEYMAKKGRFIFFWMLLMK
;
A
#
# COMPACT_ATOMS: atom_id res chain seq x y z
N MET A 1 11.48 11.71 10.91
CA MET A 1 11.23 10.25 10.82
C MET A 1 10.43 9.67 12.01
N GLY A 2 10.04 10.44 13.04
CA GLY A 2 9.46 9.89 14.27
C GLY A 2 8.08 9.23 14.14
N PHE A 3 7.05 9.96 13.66
CA PHE A 3 5.67 9.46 13.68
C PHE A 3 5.42 8.27 12.73
N LEU A 4 5.89 8.39 11.48
CA LEU A 4 5.72 7.33 10.48
C LEU A 4 6.48 6.04 10.87
N GLY A 5 7.64 6.16 11.52
CA GLY A 5 8.39 5.02 12.01
C GLY A 5 7.63 4.23 13.08
N LEU A 6 7.00 4.93 14.03
CA LEU A 6 6.15 4.30 15.05
C LEU A 6 4.94 3.60 14.42
N ALA A 7 4.30 4.23 13.43
CA ALA A 7 3.15 3.67 12.74
C ALA A 7 3.51 2.40 11.94
N ILE A 8 4.66 2.37 11.27
CA ILE A 8 5.17 1.18 10.58
C ILE A 8 5.43 0.05 11.58
N SER A 9 6.14 0.33 12.68
CA SER A 9 6.41 -0.69 13.69
C SER A 9 5.13 -1.26 14.28
N ALA A 10 4.12 -0.41 14.55
CA ALA A 10 2.81 -0.86 15.02
C ALA A 10 2.12 -1.77 13.99
N LEU A 11 2.10 -1.37 12.71
CA LEU A 11 1.51 -2.15 11.61
C LEU A 11 2.15 -3.54 11.49
N LEU A 12 3.48 -3.60 11.51
CA LEU A 12 4.23 -4.84 11.34
C LEU A 12 4.07 -5.77 12.53
N ASN A 13 4.14 -5.24 13.75
CA ASN A 13 3.90 -6.03 14.97
C ASN A 13 2.48 -6.60 15.00
N ASN A 14 1.47 -5.77 14.70
CA ASN A 14 0.08 -6.22 14.64
C ASN A 14 -0.12 -7.32 13.59
N THR A 15 0.53 -7.19 12.42
CA THR A 15 0.47 -8.22 11.37
C THR A 15 1.10 -9.53 11.82
N LEU A 16 2.27 -9.48 12.48
CA LEU A 16 2.95 -10.66 12.99
C LEU A 16 2.14 -11.38 14.07
N ILE A 17 1.54 -10.63 15.00
CA ILE A 17 0.66 -11.19 16.05
C ILE A 17 -0.49 -11.99 15.41
N GLN A 18 -1.10 -11.46 14.36
CA GLN A 18 -2.22 -12.11 13.68
C GLN A 18 -1.84 -13.33 12.85
N LEU A 19 -0.57 -13.42 12.43
CA LEU A 19 -0.11 -14.45 11.50
C LEU A 19 0.78 -15.49 12.15
N LYS A 20 1.17 -15.33 13.42
CA LYS A 20 2.19 -16.16 14.05
C LYS A 20 1.90 -17.65 13.95
N ASP A 21 0.77 -18.07 14.49
CA ASP A 21 0.38 -19.48 14.51
C ASP A 21 0.23 -20.03 13.08
N GLU A 22 -0.43 -19.24 12.22
CA GLU A 22 -0.65 -19.57 10.81
C GLU A 22 0.65 -19.73 10.00
N LEU A 23 1.69 -18.95 10.30
CA LEU A 23 2.98 -19.00 9.60
C LEU A 23 3.88 -20.11 10.14
N VAL A 24 3.81 -20.38 11.45
CA VAL A 24 4.47 -21.54 12.06
C VAL A 24 3.91 -22.82 11.44
N ASP A 25 2.58 -22.95 11.35
CA ASP A 25 1.92 -24.09 10.71
C ASP A 25 2.23 -24.19 9.21
N PHE A 26 2.46 -23.06 8.54
CA PHE A 26 2.86 -23.02 7.13
C PHE A 26 4.30 -23.52 6.88
N GLY A 27 5.13 -23.60 7.93
CA GLY A 27 6.51 -24.12 7.84
C GLY A 27 7.60 -23.09 8.10
N VAL A 28 7.34 -22.07 8.95
CA VAL A 28 8.41 -21.22 9.49
C VAL A 28 9.13 -21.97 10.62
N ASP A 29 10.29 -22.54 10.31
CA ASP A 29 11.07 -23.35 11.28
C ASP A 29 11.72 -22.51 12.38
N ASN A 30 12.15 -21.28 12.06
CA ASN A 30 12.77 -20.35 13.02
C ASN A 30 12.03 -19.01 13.01
N TRP A 31 11.12 -18.88 13.97
CA TRP A 31 10.27 -17.69 14.11
C TRP A 31 11.08 -16.41 14.33
N GLU A 32 12.05 -16.40 15.23
CA GLU A 32 12.84 -15.19 15.55
C GLU A 32 13.60 -14.67 14.33
N LYS A 33 14.18 -15.59 13.55
CA LYS A 33 14.87 -15.25 12.29
C LYS A 33 13.88 -14.73 11.25
N PHE A 34 12.70 -15.35 11.14
CA PHE A 34 11.65 -14.91 10.24
C PHE A 34 11.14 -13.52 10.61
N GLU A 35 10.82 -13.29 11.88
CA GLU A 35 10.36 -12.01 12.41
C GLU A 35 11.37 -10.89 12.15
N THR A 36 12.66 -11.15 12.39
CA THR A 36 13.74 -10.21 12.07
C THR A 36 13.78 -9.89 10.57
N GLY A 37 13.70 -10.91 9.72
CA GLY A 37 13.67 -10.76 8.27
C GLY A 37 12.43 -10.00 7.78
N PHE A 38 11.27 -10.30 8.36
CA PHE A 38 9.99 -9.65 8.05
C PHE A 38 10.04 -8.16 8.35
N ASN A 39 10.46 -7.80 9.57
CA ASN A 39 10.56 -6.41 9.99
C ASN A 39 11.54 -5.63 9.12
N LYS A 40 12.72 -6.20 8.86
CA LYS A 40 13.73 -5.57 7.99
C LYS A 40 13.21 -5.37 6.55
N SER A 41 12.59 -6.40 6.00
CA SER A 41 12.08 -6.42 4.62
C SER A 41 10.99 -5.37 4.41
N PHE A 42 9.96 -5.36 5.27
CA PHE A 42 8.87 -4.39 5.13
C PHE A 42 9.29 -2.97 5.49
N THR A 43 10.18 -2.77 6.47
CA THR A 43 10.73 -1.44 6.76
C THR A 43 11.46 -0.89 5.53
N SER A 44 12.31 -1.69 4.88
CA SER A 44 13.00 -1.30 3.66
C SER A 44 12.03 -0.95 2.53
N TYR A 45 11.01 -1.79 2.33
CA TYR A 45 9.92 -1.54 1.38
C TYR A 45 9.21 -0.19 1.63
N PHE A 46 8.85 0.10 2.89
CA PHE A 46 8.17 1.34 3.23
C PHE A 46 9.06 2.57 3.05
N GLU A 47 10.33 2.49 3.44
CA GLU A 47 11.31 3.55 3.19
C GLU A 47 11.46 3.85 1.69
N GLY A 48 11.57 2.79 0.88
CA GLY A 48 11.59 2.91 -0.58
C GLY A 48 10.31 3.53 -1.13
N SER A 49 9.16 3.11 -0.60
CA SER A 49 7.84 3.58 -1.01
C SER A 49 7.66 5.07 -0.69
N PHE A 50 7.98 5.51 0.52
CA PHE A 50 7.82 6.92 0.93
C PHE A 50 8.64 7.88 0.08
N LYS A 51 9.84 7.48 -0.36
CA LYS A 51 10.64 8.29 -1.30
C LYS A 51 9.89 8.60 -2.60
N ARG A 52 8.96 7.72 -3.02
CA ARG A 52 8.14 7.87 -4.24
C ARG A 52 6.80 8.55 -4.02
N VAL A 53 6.19 8.39 -2.85
CA VAL A 53 4.79 8.82 -2.61
C VAL A 53 4.63 10.02 -1.68
N LYS A 54 5.56 10.23 -0.73
CA LYS A 54 5.37 11.22 0.34
C LYS A 54 5.44 12.66 -0.17
N ASN A 55 6.36 12.89 -1.10
CA ASN A 55 6.73 14.22 -1.54
C ASN A 55 6.18 14.50 -2.94
N ILE A 56 5.44 15.60 -3.08
CA ILE A 56 4.94 16.07 -4.38
C ILE A 56 5.73 17.31 -4.81
N PRO A 57 6.26 17.35 -6.06
CA PRO A 57 6.85 18.56 -6.61
C PRO A 57 5.79 19.65 -6.68
N PHE A 58 5.99 20.76 -5.96
CA PHE A 58 5.09 21.90 -6.00
C PHE A 58 5.68 22.97 -6.93
N VAL A 59 5.04 23.16 -8.09
CA VAL A 59 5.55 24.01 -9.20
C VAL A 59 5.83 25.45 -8.77
N LEU A 60 5.08 25.97 -7.80
CA LEU A 60 5.16 27.37 -7.38
C LEU A 60 6.21 27.64 -6.29
N SER A 61 6.71 26.62 -5.59
CA SER A 61 7.76 26.78 -4.58
C SER A 61 9.05 26.17 -5.10
N GLY A 62 9.90 26.98 -5.71
CA GLY A 62 11.10 26.57 -6.44
C GLY A 62 12.14 25.72 -5.69
N THR A 63 11.91 25.27 -4.45
CA THR A 63 12.88 24.48 -3.68
C THR A 63 12.37 23.41 -2.72
N ASN A 64 11.08 23.28 -2.36
CA ASN A 64 10.70 22.32 -1.30
C ASN A 64 9.59 21.36 -1.72
N ASN A 65 9.91 20.06 -1.68
CA ASN A 65 8.94 18.97 -1.66
C ASN A 65 7.98 19.17 -0.48
N ILE A 66 6.67 19.20 -0.75
CA ILE A 66 5.64 19.33 0.29
C ILE A 66 5.11 17.93 0.66
N ASP A 67 4.88 17.70 1.94
CA ASP A 67 4.27 16.48 2.45
C ASP A 67 2.83 16.37 1.93
N LEU A 68 2.53 15.30 1.18
CA LEU A 68 1.21 15.08 0.60
C LEU A 68 0.09 15.15 1.65
N LEU A 69 0.33 14.60 2.85
CA LEU A 69 -0.68 14.57 3.90
C LEU A 69 -1.09 15.97 4.39
N SER A 70 -0.21 16.97 4.29
CA SER A 70 -0.52 18.33 4.76
C SER A 70 -1.30 19.17 3.75
N ILE A 71 -1.30 18.77 2.48
CA ILE A 71 -1.92 19.53 1.38
C ILE A 71 -3.10 18.82 0.72
N PHE A 72 -3.28 17.53 0.95
CA PHE A 72 -4.37 16.79 0.33
C PHE A 72 -5.72 17.34 0.79
N GLN A 73 -6.57 17.68 -0.18
CA GLN A 73 -7.94 18.13 0.04
C GLN A 73 -8.88 16.98 -0.29
N PRO A 74 -9.52 16.35 0.72
CA PRO A 74 -10.49 15.30 0.47
C PRO A 74 -11.67 15.81 -0.37
N THR A 75 -12.26 14.89 -1.13
CA THR A 75 -13.40 15.16 -2.01
C THR A 75 -14.41 14.03 -1.89
N TYR A 76 -15.43 14.04 -2.75
CA TYR A 76 -16.43 12.97 -2.82
C TYR A 76 -16.28 12.18 -4.11
N LEU A 77 -16.27 10.85 -3.98
CA LEU A 77 -16.49 9.94 -5.08
C LEU A 77 -17.98 9.68 -5.20
N LYS A 78 -18.49 9.76 -6.43
CA LYS A 78 -19.85 9.33 -6.75
C LYS A 78 -19.81 7.85 -7.10
N SER A 79 -20.61 7.04 -6.42
CA SER A 79 -20.82 5.65 -6.78
C SER A 79 -21.70 5.55 -8.04
N GLU A 80 -21.38 4.62 -8.94
CA GLU A 80 -22.23 4.27 -10.09
C GLU A 80 -23.26 3.19 -9.75
N ILE A 81 -23.02 2.43 -8.68
CA ILE A 81 -23.87 1.30 -8.27
C ILE A 81 -24.78 1.65 -7.09
N SER A 82 -24.51 2.76 -6.38
CA SER A 82 -25.29 3.23 -5.24
C SER A 82 -25.48 4.75 -5.33
N HIS A 83 -26.47 5.29 -4.61
CA HIS A 83 -26.66 6.75 -4.48
C HIS A 83 -25.72 7.38 -3.44
N VAL A 84 -24.80 6.59 -2.88
CA VAL A 84 -23.87 7.00 -1.84
C VAL A 84 -22.74 7.82 -2.45
N ARG A 85 -22.32 8.85 -1.71
CA ARG A 85 -21.11 9.61 -1.99
C ARG A 85 -20.06 9.25 -0.95
N CYS A 86 -18.94 8.67 -1.38
CA CYS A 86 -17.86 8.27 -0.50
C CYS A 86 -16.90 9.44 -0.29
N TYR A 87 -16.72 9.87 0.96
CA TYR A 87 -15.79 10.94 1.29
C TYR A 87 -14.35 10.41 1.38
N THR A 88 -13.42 10.99 0.61
CA THR A 88 -12.06 10.45 0.42
C THR A 88 -11.07 10.82 1.52
N ALA A 89 -11.53 11.31 2.67
CA ALA A 89 -10.65 11.52 3.83
C ALA A 89 -10.28 10.19 4.50
N ASP A 90 -11.11 9.17 4.29
CA ASP A 90 -10.91 7.84 4.84
C ASP A 90 -11.28 6.78 3.78
N LEU A 91 -10.38 5.82 3.57
CA LEU A 91 -10.58 4.71 2.66
C LEU A 91 -11.73 3.79 3.11
N ASP A 92 -12.02 3.71 4.41
CA ASP A 92 -13.07 2.85 4.95
C ASP A 92 -14.44 3.27 4.42
N ASN A 93 -14.64 4.55 4.09
CA ASN A 93 -15.87 5.04 3.44
C ASN A 93 -16.09 4.46 2.04
N ILE A 94 -15.04 3.94 1.40
CA ILE A 94 -15.11 3.26 0.09
C ILE A 94 -15.25 1.75 0.32
N LEU A 95 -14.45 1.20 1.25
CA LEU A 95 -14.46 -0.24 1.54
C LEU A 95 -15.76 -0.73 2.16
N GLN A 96 -16.51 0.14 2.84
CA GLN A 96 -17.88 -0.16 3.31
C GLN A 96 -18.85 -0.46 2.17
N GLU A 97 -18.65 0.12 0.98
CA GLU A 97 -19.47 -0.14 -0.20
C GLU A 97 -18.98 -1.37 -0.97
N SER A 98 -17.66 -1.56 -1.05
CA SER A 98 -17.06 -2.73 -1.73
C SER A 98 -15.61 -2.97 -1.33
N ASP A 99 -15.23 -4.25 -1.17
CA ASP A 99 -13.83 -4.68 -1.01
C ASP A 99 -12.95 -4.38 -2.23
N ASN A 100 -13.56 -4.17 -3.41
CA ASN A 100 -12.87 -3.86 -4.65
C ASN A 100 -13.50 -2.63 -5.32
N ALA A 101 -12.70 -1.58 -5.53
CA ALA A 101 -13.17 -0.34 -6.13
C ALA A 101 -12.39 0.00 -7.40
N TRP A 102 -13.12 0.29 -8.49
CA TRP A 102 -12.56 0.95 -9.66
C TRP A 102 -12.89 2.43 -9.64
N ILE A 103 -11.86 3.27 -9.55
CA ILE A 103 -12.01 4.72 -9.54
C ILE A 103 -11.51 5.29 -10.86
N TYR A 104 -12.42 5.93 -11.59
CA TYR A 104 -12.14 6.52 -12.90
C TYR A 104 -12.48 8.02 -12.91
N GLY A 105 -12.01 8.71 -13.95
CA GLY A 105 -12.21 10.16 -14.09
C GLY A 105 -11.17 10.77 -15.03
N TYR A 106 -11.32 12.06 -15.35
CA TYR A 106 -10.45 12.75 -16.29
C TYR A 106 -8.97 12.79 -15.87
N GLY A 107 -8.08 13.02 -16.84
CA GLY A 107 -6.67 13.31 -16.57
C GLY A 107 -6.54 14.56 -15.70
N GLY A 108 -5.60 14.55 -14.74
CA GLY A 108 -5.36 15.69 -13.86
C GLY A 108 -6.31 15.84 -12.67
N ILE A 109 -7.40 15.05 -12.57
CA ILE A 109 -8.38 15.14 -11.45
C ILE A 109 -7.83 14.68 -10.07
N GLY A 110 -6.56 14.25 -10.00
CA GLY A 110 -5.92 13.87 -8.73
C GLY A 110 -6.02 12.40 -8.33
N LYS A 111 -6.41 11.48 -9.23
CA LYS A 111 -6.49 10.04 -8.92
C LYS A 111 -5.22 9.47 -8.28
N SER A 112 -4.03 9.83 -8.79
CA SER A 112 -2.77 9.30 -8.23
C SER A 112 -2.46 9.89 -6.88
N THR A 113 -2.76 11.18 -6.73
CA THR A 113 -2.62 11.91 -5.47
C THR A 113 -3.48 11.27 -4.39
N MET A 114 -4.74 10.93 -4.71
CA MET A 114 -5.66 10.25 -3.80
C MET A 114 -5.20 8.84 -3.44
N LEU A 115 -4.75 8.02 -4.40
CA LEU A 115 -4.24 6.67 -4.07
C LEU A 115 -2.98 6.73 -3.19
N LYS A 116 -2.07 7.69 -3.44
CA LYS A 116 -0.89 7.93 -2.59
C LYS A 116 -1.31 8.40 -1.20
N TYR A 117 -2.33 9.25 -1.11
CA TYR A 117 -2.90 9.69 0.16
C TYR A 117 -3.45 8.51 0.96
N PHE A 118 -4.26 7.64 0.35
CA PHE A 118 -4.77 6.45 1.02
C PHE A 118 -3.65 5.53 1.49
N PHE A 119 -2.64 5.28 0.66
CA PHE A 119 -1.47 4.50 1.08
C PHE A 119 -0.81 5.07 2.35
N LEU A 120 -0.61 6.39 2.43
CA LEU A 120 -0.01 7.03 3.59
C LEU A 120 -0.94 6.97 4.82
N LYS A 121 -2.24 7.26 4.64
CA LYS A 121 -3.23 7.24 5.73
C LYS A 121 -3.43 5.84 6.32
N GLU A 122 -3.41 4.80 5.48
CA GLU A 122 -3.53 3.42 5.97
C GLU A 122 -2.37 3.04 6.89
N ILE A 123 -1.16 3.55 6.63
CA ILE A 123 -0.02 3.36 7.53
C ILE A 123 -0.22 4.14 8.83
N GLU A 124 -0.66 5.41 8.78
CA GLU A 124 -0.89 6.21 9.99
C GLU A 124 -1.92 5.60 10.93
N LYS A 125 -2.97 4.98 10.39
CA LYS A 125 -4.03 4.35 11.17
C LYS A 125 -3.54 3.18 12.05
N ALA A 126 -2.37 2.62 11.78
CA ALA A 126 -1.83 1.45 12.48
C ALA A 126 -1.57 1.66 13.97
N THR A 127 -1.43 2.91 14.41
CA THR A 127 -1.29 3.22 15.83
C THR A 127 -2.63 3.20 16.58
N SER A 128 -3.75 3.17 15.87
CA SER A 128 -5.11 3.25 16.42
C SER A 128 -6.00 2.06 16.08
N ASN A 129 -5.61 1.23 15.11
CA ASN A 129 -6.37 0.08 14.67
C ASN A 129 -5.43 -1.13 14.52
N ASN A 130 -5.72 -2.20 15.26
CA ASN A 130 -4.89 -3.40 15.26
C ASN A 130 -5.25 -4.38 14.15
N ASN A 131 -6.38 -4.24 13.46
CA ASN A 131 -6.83 -5.16 12.40
C ASN A 131 -6.58 -4.59 11.00
N GLN A 132 -5.36 -4.16 10.74
CA GLN A 132 -5.01 -3.52 9.48
C GLN A 132 -4.29 -4.43 8.49
N ARG A 133 -4.51 -4.14 7.22
CA ARG A 133 -3.82 -4.74 6.09
C ARG A 133 -2.57 -3.91 5.76
N ILE A 134 -1.50 -4.57 5.35
CA ILE A 134 -0.29 -3.91 4.86
C ILE A 134 -0.61 -3.22 3.52
N PRO A 135 -0.45 -1.89 3.40
CA PRO A 135 -0.74 -1.20 2.15
C PRO A 135 0.39 -1.39 1.14
N ILE A 136 0.03 -1.76 -0.08
CA ILE A 136 0.93 -1.94 -1.20
C ILE A 136 0.55 -1.00 -2.34
N TYR A 137 1.44 -0.06 -2.69
CA TYR A 137 1.23 0.89 -3.77
C TYR A 137 2.03 0.52 -5.02
N ILE A 138 1.36 0.41 -6.16
CA ILE A 138 1.95 -0.10 -7.41
C ILE A 138 1.52 0.75 -8.59
N GLU A 139 2.49 1.12 -9.43
CA GLU A 139 2.24 1.75 -10.71
C GLU A 139 2.22 0.69 -11.83
N LEU A 140 1.05 0.43 -12.40
CA LEU A 140 0.87 -0.62 -13.41
C LEU A 140 1.45 -0.27 -14.78
N ARG A 141 2.02 0.94 -14.96
CA ARG A 141 2.60 1.36 -16.25
C ARG A 141 3.62 0.35 -16.74
N LYS A 142 4.46 -0.20 -15.85
CA LYS A 142 5.49 -1.18 -16.21
C LYS A 142 4.92 -2.55 -16.60
N TYR A 143 3.80 -2.95 -16.00
CA TYR A 143 3.13 -4.20 -16.32
C TYR A 143 2.73 -4.26 -17.80
N ASN A 144 2.28 -3.12 -18.35
CA ASN A 144 1.84 -3.02 -19.75
C ASN A 144 2.99 -3.13 -20.77
N PHE A 145 4.25 -2.92 -20.36
CA PHE A 145 5.41 -2.93 -21.27
C PHE A 145 6.26 -4.21 -21.16
N ASP A 146 5.93 -5.15 -20.26
CA ASP A 146 6.66 -6.41 -20.16
C ASP A 146 6.25 -7.33 -21.33
N SER A 147 7.16 -7.48 -22.30
CA SER A 147 7.00 -8.32 -23.49
C SER A 147 6.99 -9.82 -23.17
N LYS A 148 7.42 -10.22 -21.96
CA LYS A 148 7.26 -11.60 -21.47
C LYS A 148 5.83 -11.76 -20.97
N LYS A 149 4.97 -12.27 -21.87
CA LYS A 149 3.57 -12.62 -21.61
C LYS A 149 3.34 -13.15 -20.18
N ARG A 150 2.46 -12.46 -19.45
CA ARG A 150 1.81 -12.85 -18.19
C ARG A 150 2.73 -13.53 -17.17
N ARG A 151 3.63 -12.77 -16.54
CA ARG A 151 3.90 -13.07 -15.12
C ARG A 151 2.55 -13.12 -14.39
N GLU A 152 2.37 -14.13 -13.55
CA GLU A 152 1.26 -14.12 -12.60
C GLU A 152 1.26 -12.76 -11.88
N PHE A 153 0.10 -12.12 -11.81
CA PHE A 153 0.03 -10.72 -11.38
C PHE A 153 0.67 -10.51 -9.99
N LEU A 154 0.53 -11.49 -9.09
CA LEU A 154 1.17 -11.49 -7.78
C LEU A 154 2.71 -11.51 -7.84
N ASN A 155 3.30 -12.24 -8.80
CA ASN A 155 4.74 -12.21 -9.04
C ASN A 155 5.20 -10.83 -9.50
N PHE A 156 4.44 -10.16 -10.36
CA PHE A 156 4.76 -8.78 -10.75
C PHE A 156 4.75 -7.84 -9.54
N ILE A 157 3.73 -7.94 -8.68
CA ILE A 157 3.64 -7.14 -7.45
C ILE A 157 4.86 -7.38 -6.56
N TYR A 158 5.21 -8.65 -6.33
CA TYR A 158 6.36 -9.04 -5.53
C TYR A 158 7.65 -8.43 -6.07
N GLU A 159 7.90 -8.52 -7.38
CA GLU A 159 9.09 -7.95 -8.01
C GLU A 159 9.14 -6.41 -7.90
N GLU A 160 8.01 -5.72 -8.06
CA GLU A 160 7.96 -4.27 -7.83
C GLU A 160 8.23 -3.90 -6.35
N ALA A 161 7.78 -4.73 -5.40
CA ALA A 161 8.13 -4.58 -4.00
C ALA A 161 9.63 -4.82 -3.74
N LYS A 162 10.26 -5.79 -4.43
CA LYS A 162 11.72 -6.02 -4.33
C LYS A 162 12.54 -4.82 -4.79
N VAL A 163 12.12 -4.15 -5.86
CA VAL A 163 12.75 -2.91 -6.33
C VAL A 163 12.69 -1.80 -5.27
N LEU A 164 11.73 -1.89 -4.34
CA LEU A 164 11.57 -0.97 -3.21
C LEU A 164 12.33 -1.42 -1.95
N GLY A 165 13.05 -2.55 -1.99
CA GLY A 165 13.82 -3.08 -0.86
C GLY A 165 13.16 -4.23 -0.11
N PHE A 166 12.01 -4.74 -0.58
CA PHE A 166 11.40 -5.95 -0.02
C PHE A 166 12.27 -7.19 -0.27
N ASP A 167 12.51 -7.98 0.75
CA ASP A 167 13.39 -9.16 0.71
C ASP A 167 12.91 -10.28 1.65
N LEU A 168 11.64 -10.68 1.51
CA LEU A 168 11.16 -11.97 2.01
C LEU A 168 11.03 -12.98 0.86
N GLU A 169 11.13 -14.27 1.15
CA GLU A 169 10.86 -15.32 0.17
C GLU A 169 9.43 -15.19 -0.39
N PHE A 170 9.28 -15.43 -1.69
CA PHE A 170 7.99 -15.31 -2.37
C PHE A 170 6.88 -16.14 -1.71
N LYS A 171 7.18 -17.36 -1.24
CA LYS A 171 6.20 -18.24 -0.59
C LYS A 171 5.48 -17.57 0.60
N TYR A 172 6.19 -16.76 1.39
CA TYR A 172 5.59 -16.05 2.52
C TYR A 172 4.78 -14.85 2.05
N PHE A 173 5.26 -14.13 1.04
CA PHE A 173 4.50 -13.05 0.41
C PHE A 173 3.18 -13.57 -0.19
N GLU A 174 3.25 -14.68 -0.92
CA GLU A 174 2.09 -15.35 -1.50
C GLU A 174 1.11 -15.83 -0.43
N TYR A 175 1.62 -16.44 0.64
CA TYR A 175 0.80 -16.86 1.77
C TYR A 175 0.04 -15.69 2.40
N MET A 176 0.74 -14.59 2.70
CA MET A 176 0.13 -13.38 3.27
C MET A 176 -0.93 -12.77 2.34
N ALA A 177 -0.69 -12.79 1.02
CA ALA A 177 -1.66 -12.33 0.04
C ALA A 177 -2.92 -13.20 0.03
N LYS A 178 -2.77 -14.53 0.06
CA LYS A 178 -3.89 -15.49 0.15
C LYS A 178 -4.72 -15.30 1.43
N LYS A 179 -4.09 -14.85 2.52
CA LYS A 179 -4.75 -14.54 3.80
C LYS A 179 -5.35 -13.13 3.87
N GLY A 180 -5.33 -12.36 2.77
CA GLY A 180 -5.93 -11.02 2.73
C GLY A 180 -5.19 -9.98 3.59
N ARG A 181 -3.91 -10.20 3.87
CA ARG A 181 -3.09 -9.32 4.74
C ARG A 181 -2.60 -8.06 4.04
N PHE A 182 -2.87 -7.92 2.74
CA PHE A 182 -2.52 -6.74 1.96
C PHE A 182 -3.77 -5.96 1.54
N ILE A 183 -3.61 -4.64 1.48
CA ILE A 183 -4.51 -3.77 0.71
C ILE A 183 -3.73 -3.16 -0.43
N PHE A 184 -4.34 -3.20 -1.61
CA PHE A 184 -3.66 -3.01 -2.87
C PHE A 184 -4.14 -1.72 -3.54
N PHE A 185 -3.22 -0.77 -3.75
CA PHE A 185 -3.50 0.48 -4.46
C PHE A 185 -2.79 0.49 -5.81
N TRP A 186 -3.55 0.41 -6.89
CA TRP A 186 -2.98 0.30 -8.23
C TRP A 186 -3.35 1.50 -9.10
N MET A 187 -2.35 2.08 -9.74
CA MET A 187 -2.54 3.14 -10.70
C MET A 187 -2.41 2.59 -12.13
N LEU A 188 -3.53 2.56 -12.86
CA LEU A 188 -3.53 2.29 -14.29
C LEU A 188 -3.48 3.62 -15.05
N LEU A 189 -2.49 3.80 -15.91
CA LEU A 189 -2.56 4.81 -16.96
C LEU A 189 -2.96 4.14 -18.26
N MET A 190 -4.17 4.43 -18.71
CA MET A 190 -4.57 4.22 -20.10
C MET A 190 -3.94 5.36 -20.90
N LYS A 191 -3.06 5.01 -21.85
CA LYS A 191 -2.61 5.92 -22.90
C LYS A 191 -3.61 5.88 -24.04
#